data_AF-A0A1B6DLK0-F1
#
_entry.id   AF-A0A1B6DLK0-F1
#
_cell.length_a   1.000
_cell.length_b   1.000
_cell.length_c   1.000
_cell.angle_alpha   90.00
_cell.angle_beta   90.00
_cell.angle_gamma   90.00
#
_symmetry.space_group_name_H-M   'P 1'
#
loop_
_entity.id
_entity.type
_entity.pdbx_description
1 polymer ?
#
loop_
_entity_poly.entity_id
_entity_poly.type
_entity_poly.pdbx_seq_one_letter_code
_entity_poly.pdbx_strand_id
1 'polypeptide(L)'
;MDWRRMPDASAEQLCSILSPADPHTPCISLKPFMEPSDRPYNALTDQVTQPCKGSPCNSTHVCTINRFRQHSRMYPTYTCSLGCKLGVVSQYIVPSGSYVRIPVATGHKGCLQICQCSSSGQIEQCQPMPCFPLESCWIAGKKIEHSTVYYMECRMCSCYAGETTCSKKQCEMSAPGMRDHSYTSLPCNCPPHFVPVCARTGQTYPNSCLAKCANLNDADFVFGTCEASDPCKNDPCNDGEVCVPAKKVCLSLLHSPCQQFQCVSMRDNCRNFPDEPVCSTDRHHYHNICELVHEGKTLDYYGPCLNGCNRTGLVCGVDGNTYSSECSAWARYVQVDYPGICKAVGLIKDRPEQQCSDLDIECPPLTIPGCIGVTPPGACCPVCAGALRVLYSQKQIDRALYALRGKAHGNTDKHNNKINALTLNTILKALDRQVQVAECTVRGYLTVEVDIVVLVVPIGNQVSDLQLESCVREAEKLQSLIQRFSPRMISELSLSSLIAATVIHEVIPDSASAIAQHALAPALFLLLRWLS
;
A
#
# COMPACT_ATOMS: atom_id res chain seq x y z
N MET A 1 -15.78 -22.17 9.99
CA MET A 1 -16.52 -23.40 9.66
C MET A 1 -17.54 -23.05 8.58
N ASP A 2 -17.57 -23.79 7.47
CA ASP A 2 -18.54 -23.60 6.39
C ASP A 2 -19.75 -24.51 6.64
N TRP A 3 -20.80 -23.94 7.24
CA TRP A 3 -22.01 -24.66 7.63
C TRP A 3 -22.81 -25.21 6.44
N ARG A 4 -22.57 -24.73 5.21
CA ARG A 4 -23.23 -25.24 4.00
C ARG A 4 -22.76 -26.64 3.59
N ARG A 5 -21.65 -27.10 4.15
CA ARG A 5 -21.07 -28.43 3.89
C ARG A 5 -21.40 -29.47 4.96
N MET A 6 -22.10 -29.09 6.03
CA MET A 6 -22.44 -29.96 7.16
C MET A 6 -23.86 -29.66 7.67
N PRO A 7 -24.91 -29.93 6.86
CA PRO A 7 -26.29 -29.56 7.19
C PRO A 7 -26.83 -30.29 8.43
N ASP A 8 -26.26 -31.44 8.81
CA ASP A 8 -26.78 -32.33 9.86
C ASP A 8 -25.79 -32.61 11.00
N ALA A 9 -24.68 -31.87 11.11
CA ALA A 9 -23.70 -32.10 12.17
C ALA A 9 -24.13 -31.44 13.48
N SER A 10 -24.35 -32.23 14.53
CA SER A 10 -24.58 -31.68 15.87
C SER A 10 -23.29 -31.08 16.44
N ALA A 11 -23.43 -30.12 17.36
CA ALA A 11 -22.28 -29.53 18.05
C ALA A 11 -21.41 -30.59 18.74
N GLU A 12 -22.02 -31.66 19.25
CA GLU A 12 -21.32 -32.80 19.88
C GLU A 12 -20.52 -33.63 18.87
N GLN A 13 -21.06 -33.88 17.67
CA GLN A 13 -20.32 -34.60 16.61
C GLN A 13 -19.11 -33.81 16.13
N LEU A 14 -19.27 -32.49 15.96
CA LEU A 14 -18.16 -31.60 15.61
C LEU A 14 -17.10 -31.55 16.72
N CYS A 15 -17.51 -31.47 17.98
CA CYS A 15 -16.58 -31.51 19.11
C CYS A 15 -15.84 -32.85 19.17
N SER A 16 -16.49 -33.98 18.88
CA SER A 16 -15.85 -35.29 18.84
C SER A 16 -14.79 -35.40 17.72
N ILE A 17 -15.02 -34.76 16.56
CA ILE A 17 -14.08 -34.78 15.42
C ILE A 17 -12.86 -33.88 15.70
N LEU A 18 -13.07 -32.78 16.41
CA LEU A 18 -12.05 -31.77 16.69
C LEU A 18 -11.33 -31.98 18.03
N SER A 19 -11.79 -32.95 18.83
CA SER A 19 -11.18 -33.27 20.11
C SER A 19 -9.77 -33.84 19.89
N PRO A 20 -8.76 -33.37 20.65
CA PRO A 20 -7.42 -33.93 20.63
C PRO A 20 -7.44 -35.45 20.91
N ALA A 21 -6.56 -36.21 20.27
CA ALA A 21 -6.43 -37.65 20.50
C ALA A 21 -5.88 -37.99 21.90
N ASP A 22 -5.22 -37.04 22.56
CA ASP A 22 -4.68 -37.19 23.91
C ASP A 22 -5.75 -36.79 24.97
N PRO A 23 -6.24 -37.75 25.79
CA PRO A 23 -7.26 -37.53 26.80
C PRO A 23 -6.82 -36.60 27.96
N HIS A 24 -5.54 -36.23 28.04
CA HIS A 24 -5.03 -35.25 29.00
C HIS A 24 -4.99 -33.81 28.46
N THR A 25 -5.38 -33.59 27.21
CA THR A 25 -5.46 -32.24 26.66
C THR A 25 -6.66 -31.50 27.27
N PRO A 26 -6.47 -30.35 27.93
CA PRO A 26 -7.57 -29.63 28.57
C PRO A 26 -8.58 -29.18 27.51
N CYS A 27 -9.86 -29.54 27.70
CA CYS A 27 -10.94 -29.07 26.83
C CYS A 27 -11.04 -27.53 26.91
N ILE A 28 -11.12 -26.89 25.75
CA ILE A 28 -11.43 -25.45 25.68
C ILE A 28 -12.90 -25.29 26.07
N SER A 29 -13.16 -24.51 27.12
CA SER A 29 -14.53 -24.20 27.53
C SER A 29 -15.24 -23.43 26.41
N LEU A 30 -16.38 -23.94 25.95
CA LEU A 30 -17.25 -23.26 24.99
C LEU A 30 -18.11 -22.18 25.65
N LYS A 31 -18.16 -22.13 26.99
CA LYS A 31 -18.98 -21.20 27.76
C LYS A 31 -18.81 -19.72 27.34
N PRO A 32 -17.58 -19.20 27.09
CA PRO A 32 -17.38 -17.83 26.61
C PRO A 32 -18.00 -17.54 25.22
N PHE A 33 -18.29 -18.58 24.43
CA PHE A 33 -18.91 -18.47 23.11
C PHE A 33 -20.42 -18.77 23.11
N MET A 34 -20.93 -19.28 24.23
CA MET A 34 -22.34 -19.64 24.42
C MET A 34 -23.10 -18.62 25.27
N GLU A 35 -22.40 -17.80 26.06
CA GLU A 35 -22.98 -16.71 26.82
C GLU A 35 -23.12 -15.45 25.94
N PRO A 36 -24.28 -14.75 25.95
CA PRO A 36 -24.42 -13.47 25.29
C PRO A 36 -23.36 -12.50 25.80
N SER A 37 -22.67 -11.80 24.90
CA SER A 37 -21.68 -10.78 25.27
C SER A 37 -22.32 -9.73 26.19
N ASP A 38 -21.60 -9.30 27.23
CA ASP A 38 -21.99 -8.21 28.14
C ASP A 38 -22.17 -6.86 27.42
N ARG A 39 -21.76 -6.75 26.15
CA ARG A 39 -22.09 -5.62 25.29
C ARG A 39 -23.39 -5.90 24.55
N PRO A 40 -24.39 -4.99 24.60
CA PRO A 40 -25.63 -5.14 23.87
C PRO A 40 -25.34 -5.32 22.38
N TYR A 41 -25.64 -6.51 21.88
CA TYR A 41 -25.51 -6.85 20.47
C TYR A 41 -26.64 -6.16 19.71
N ASN A 42 -26.44 -4.90 19.33
CA ASN A 42 -27.21 -4.34 18.23
C ASN A 42 -26.88 -5.22 17.01
N ALA A 43 -27.90 -5.82 16.39
CA ALA A 43 -27.72 -6.70 15.24
C ALA A 43 -27.08 -5.91 14.08
N LEU A 44 -25.75 -5.95 13.99
CA LEU A 44 -24.92 -5.15 13.09
C LEU A 44 -24.27 -6.03 12.03
N THR A 45 -25.06 -6.83 11.34
CA THR A 45 -24.61 -7.53 10.11
C THR A 45 -24.22 -6.58 8.97
N ASP A 46 -24.37 -5.25 9.17
CA ASP A 46 -24.17 -4.22 8.14
C ASP A 46 -22.94 -3.30 8.37
N GLN A 47 -22.11 -3.51 9.40
CA GLN A 47 -20.95 -2.61 9.62
C GLN A 47 -19.70 -2.96 8.81
N VAL A 48 -19.49 -4.24 8.53
CA VAL A 48 -18.29 -4.73 7.83
C VAL A 48 -18.71 -5.75 6.79
N THR A 49 -18.35 -5.50 5.54
CA THR A 49 -18.72 -6.36 4.41
C THR A 49 -17.47 -6.91 3.71
N GLN A 50 -17.55 -8.17 3.29
CA GLN A 50 -16.49 -8.84 2.54
C GLN A 50 -17.07 -9.41 1.23
N PRO A 51 -17.40 -8.56 0.24
CA PRO A 51 -18.16 -8.99 -0.94
C PRO A 51 -17.50 -10.10 -1.74
N CYS A 52 -16.16 -10.13 -1.77
CA CYS A 52 -15.39 -11.13 -2.49
C CYS A 52 -15.12 -12.43 -1.69
N LYS A 53 -15.61 -12.52 -0.45
CA LYS A 53 -15.48 -13.74 0.36
C LYS A 53 -16.39 -14.83 -0.18
N GLY A 54 -15.87 -16.05 -0.27
CA GLY A 54 -16.59 -17.19 -0.85
C GLY A 54 -16.51 -17.28 -2.37
N SER A 55 -15.63 -16.49 -3.02
CA SER A 55 -15.37 -16.54 -4.46
C SER A 55 -16.63 -16.36 -5.32
N PRO A 56 -17.28 -15.18 -5.26
CA PRO A 56 -18.54 -14.94 -5.99
C PRO A 56 -18.37 -14.86 -7.51
N CYS A 57 -17.13 -14.75 -8.00
CA CYS A 57 -16.81 -14.74 -9.43
C CYS A 57 -16.45 -16.15 -9.93
N ASN A 58 -16.56 -16.36 -11.24
CA ASN A 58 -16.10 -17.57 -11.91
C ASN A 58 -14.59 -17.81 -11.66
N SER A 59 -14.13 -19.06 -11.73
CA SER A 59 -12.73 -19.48 -11.57
C SER A 59 -11.73 -18.85 -12.56
N THR A 60 -12.20 -18.13 -13.57
CA THR A 60 -11.38 -17.37 -14.53
C THR A 60 -11.38 -15.86 -14.26
N HIS A 61 -12.12 -15.41 -13.25
CA HIS A 61 -12.34 -14.00 -12.97
C HIS A 61 -11.76 -13.61 -11.60
N VAL A 62 -11.25 -12.39 -11.53
CA VAL A 62 -10.83 -11.73 -10.29
C VAL A 62 -12.00 -10.91 -9.76
N CYS A 63 -12.30 -11.09 -8.47
CA CYS A 63 -13.27 -10.26 -7.75
C CYS A 63 -12.58 -8.99 -7.24
N THR A 64 -13.09 -7.82 -7.62
CA THR A 64 -12.61 -6.52 -7.16
C THR A 64 -13.74 -5.79 -6.43
N ILE A 65 -13.47 -5.25 -5.24
CA ILE A 65 -14.48 -4.57 -4.43
C ILE A 65 -14.70 -3.14 -4.94
N ASN A 66 -15.96 -2.73 -5.07
CA ASN A 66 -16.33 -1.36 -5.44
C ASN A 66 -16.47 -0.48 -4.19
N ARG A 67 -15.35 0.10 -3.75
CA ARG A 67 -15.28 0.93 -2.53
C ARG A 67 -15.96 2.30 -2.65
N PHE A 68 -15.90 2.93 -3.83
CA PHE A 68 -16.29 4.34 -3.99
C PHE A 68 -17.58 4.56 -4.81
N ARG A 69 -18.31 3.47 -5.16
CA ARG A 69 -19.64 3.52 -5.80
C ARG A 69 -20.80 3.17 -4.84
N GLN A 70 -20.54 3.13 -3.54
CA GLN A 70 -21.40 2.46 -2.54
C GLN A 70 -22.73 3.17 -2.21
N HIS A 71 -23.00 4.39 -2.69
CA HIS A 71 -24.19 5.14 -2.28
C HIS A 71 -25.45 4.94 -3.13
N SER A 72 -25.48 3.98 -4.06
CA SER A 72 -26.72 3.64 -4.77
C SER A 72 -27.01 2.15 -4.65
N ARG A 73 -28.20 1.79 -4.12
CA ARG A 73 -28.75 0.41 -4.05
C ARG A 73 -28.83 -0.30 -5.42
N MET A 74 -28.46 0.40 -6.50
CA MET A 74 -28.52 0.00 -7.89
C MET A 74 -27.17 -0.49 -8.46
N TYR A 75 -26.06 -0.37 -7.72
CA TYR A 75 -24.73 -0.82 -8.18
C TYR A 75 -24.21 -2.03 -7.40
N PRO A 76 -23.52 -2.98 -8.08
CA PRO A 76 -22.97 -4.14 -7.42
C PRO A 76 -21.80 -3.77 -6.50
N THR A 77 -21.72 -4.39 -5.32
CA THR A 77 -20.68 -4.16 -4.31
C THR A 77 -19.29 -4.66 -4.72
N TYR A 78 -19.23 -5.46 -5.79
CA TYR A 78 -18.00 -5.95 -6.41
C TYR A 78 -18.16 -6.04 -7.94
N THR A 79 -17.04 -6.12 -8.65
CA THR A 79 -16.97 -6.46 -10.08
C THR A 79 -16.14 -7.72 -10.29
N CYS A 80 -16.51 -8.48 -11.32
CA CYS A 80 -15.74 -9.62 -11.78
C CYS A 80 -15.05 -9.26 -13.10
N SER A 81 -13.72 -9.25 -13.12
CA SER A 81 -12.94 -9.00 -14.33
C SER A 81 -12.16 -10.25 -14.73
N LEU A 82 -11.97 -10.50 -16.02
CA LEU A 82 -11.17 -11.63 -16.47
C LEU A 82 -9.73 -11.54 -15.94
N GLY A 83 -9.15 -12.69 -15.62
CA GLY A 83 -7.77 -12.78 -15.17
C GLY A 83 -7.10 -14.09 -15.59
N CYS A 84 -5.82 -14.20 -15.26
CA CYS A 84 -5.01 -15.37 -15.59
C CYS A 84 -4.67 -16.18 -14.35
N LYS A 85 -4.95 -17.47 -14.41
CA LYS A 85 -4.61 -18.42 -13.33
C LYS A 85 -3.13 -18.76 -13.38
N LEU A 86 -2.42 -18.63 -12.26
CA LEU A 86 -0.95 -18.83 -12.20
C LEU A 86 -0.52 -20.26 -11.88
N GLY A 87 -1.28 -21.25 -12.35
CA GLY A 87 -0.93 -22.67 -12.24
C GLY A 87 -2.15 -23.58 -12.16
N VAL A 88 -1.91 -24.89 -12.25
CA VAL A 88 -2.97 -25.90 -12.19
C VAL A 88 -3.51 -26.03 -10.76
N VAL A 89 -2.61 -26.06 -9.78
CA VAL A 89 -2.91 -26.26 -8.35
C VAL A 89 -3.20 -24.95 -7.62
N SER A 90 -2.56 -23.85 -8.00
CA SER A 90 -2.78 -22.54 -7.39
C SER A 90 -4.15 -21.97 -7.80
N GLN A 91 -4.96 -21.57 -6.82
CA GLN A 91 -6.22 -20.84 -7.07
C GLN A 91 -5.98 -19.33 -7.28
N TYR A 92 -4.73 -18.87 -7.28
CA TYR A 92 -4.43 -17.46 -7.44
C TYR A 92 -4.57 -17.02 -8.90
N ILE A 93 -5.34 -15.95 -9.10
CA ILE A 93 -5.64 -15.33 -10.39
C ILE A 93 -5.17 -13.89 -10.33
N VAL A 94 -4.42 -13.46 -11.35
CA VAL A 94 -4.03 -12.06 -11.52
C VAL A 94 -4.95 -11.36 -12.51
N PRO A 95 -5.26 -10.07 -12.33
CA PRO A 95 -6.08 -9.32 -13.28
C PRO A 95 -5.45 -9.28 -14.68
N SER A 96 -6.29 -9.22 -15.71
CA SER A 96 -5.83 -8.89 -17.06
C SER A 96 -4.99 -7.60 -17.09
N GLY A 97 -3.95 -7.57 -17.93
CA GLY A 97 -2.97 -6.49 -18.01
C GLY A 97 -1.84 -6.57 -16.99
N SER A 98 -1.94 -7.45 -15.97
CA SER A 98 -0.89 -7.61 -14.96
C SER A 98 0.33 -8.34 -15.50
N TYR A 99 1.52 -7.96 -15.02
CA TYR A 99 2.75 -8.69 -15.25
C TYR A 99 3.04 -9.63 -14.09
N VAL A 100 3.51 -10.84 -14.39
CA VAL A 100 3.76 -11.89 -13.40
C VAL A 100 5.14 -12.51 -13.57
N ARG A 101 5.68 -13.01 -12.46
CA ARG A 101 6.93 -13.78 -12.42
C ARG A 101 6.61 -15.26 -12.33
N ILE A 102 7.13 -16.03 -13.27
CA ILE A 102 6.92 -17.48 -13.35
C ILE A 102 8.28 -18.18 -13.40
N PRO A 103 8.49 -19.29 -12.68
CA PRO A 103 9.70 -20.10 -12.82
C PRO A 103 9.90 -20.63 -14.25
N VAL A 104 11.14 -20.73 -14.71
CA VAL A 104 11.46 -21.35 -16.01
C VAL A 104 11.47 -22.88 -15.84
N ALA A 105 10.78 -23.61 -16.74
CA ALA A 105 10.52 -25.05 -16.60
C ALA A 105 11.79 -25.94 -16.51
N THR A 106 12.92 -25.49 -17.05
CA THR A 106 14.22 -26.18 -17.03
C THR A 106 15.24 -25.50 -16.10
N GLY A 107 14.82 -24.50 -15.31
CA GLY A 107 15.70 -23.60 -14.57
C GLY A 107 16.09 -24.07 -13.18
N HIS A 108 17.32 -23.74 -12.77
CA HIS A 108 17.75 -23.77 -11.37
C HIS A 108 16.93 -22.75 -10.53
N LYS A 109 16.87 -22.94 -9.20
CA LYS A 109 16.24 -21.97 -8.28
C LYS A 109 16.77 -20.56 -8.55
N GLY A 110 15.87 -19.57 -8.67
CA GLY A 110 16.22 -18.17 -8.97
C GLY A 110 16.18 -17.78 -10.46
N CYS A 111 15.88 -18.71 -11.36
CA CYS A 111 15.58 -18.42 -12.76
C CYS A 111 14.08 -18.18 -12.97
N LEU A 112 13.71 -16.93 -13.28
CA LEU A 112 12.33 -16.50 -13.50
C LEU A 112 12.17 -15.92 -14.91
N GLN A 113 10.94 -15.90 -15.40
CA GLN A 113 10.52 -15.15 -16.58
C GLN A 113 9.37 -14.22 -16.21
N ILE A 114 9.32 -13.06 -16.86
CA ILE A 114 8.21 -12.11 -16.74
C ILE A 114 7.25 -12.35 -17.88
N CYS A 115 5.99 -12.65 -17.57
CA CYS A 115 4.93 -12.82 -18.55
C CYS A 115 3.82 -11.80 -18.32
N GLN A 116 3.01 -11.55 -19.35
CA GLN A 116 1.84 -10.69 -19.27
C GLN A 116 0.57 -11.53 -19.22
N CYS A 117 -0.39 -11.12 -18.39
CA CYS A 117 -1.76 -11.64 -18.45
C CYS A 117 -2.54 -10.88 -19.53
N SER A 118 -2.93 -11.58 -20.60
CA SER A 118 -3.64 -10.99 -21.73
C SER A 118 -5.10 -10.64 -21.41
N SER A 119 -5.75 -9.91 -22.30
CA SER A 119 -7.20 -9.68 -22.29
C SER A 119 -8.01 -10.95 -22.60
N SER A 120 -7.38 -12.01 -23.12
CA SER A 120 -7.98 -13.33 -23.33
C SER A 120 -7.86 -14.27 -22.11
N GLY A 121 -7.26 -13.80 -21.01
CA GLY A 121 -7.08 -14.60 -19.79
C GLY A 121 -5.95 -15.64 -19.90
N GLN A 122 -5.02 -15.44 -20.85
CA GLN A 122 -3.86 -16.31 -21.07
C GLN A 122 -2.57 -15.62 -20.63
N ILE A 123 -1.61 -16.42 -20.15
CA ILE A 123 -0.26 -15.95 -19.87
C ILE A 123 0.54 -16.00 -21.16
N GLU A 124 1.00 -14.84 -21.62
CA GLU A 124 1.71 -14.68 -22.89
C GLU A 124 2.89 -13.71 -22.77
N GLN A 125 3.59 -13.49 -23.90
CA GLN A 125 4.68 -12.51 -24.03
C GLN A 125 5.84 -12.66 -23.01
N CYS A 126 6.11 -13.89 -22.57
CA CYS A 126 7.12 -14.19 -21.57
C CYS A 126 8.55 -13.80 -22.01
N GLN A 127 9.28 -13.11 -21.13
CA GLN A 127 10.70 -12.76 -21.28
C GLN A 127 11.50 -13.35 -20.13
N PRO A 128 12.59 -14.09 -20.39
CA PRO A 128 13.45 -14.58 -19.32
C PRO A 128 14.12 -13.40 -18.58
N MET A 129 14.20 -13.51 -17.26
CA MET A 129 15.03 -12.63 -16.44
C MET A 129 16.42 -13.23 -16.27
N PRO A 130 17.46 -12.40 -16.05
CA PRO A 130 18.74 -12.90 -15.58
C PRO A 130 18.55 -13.73 -14.31
N CYS A 131 18.99 -14.99 -14.33
CA CYS A 131 18.97 -15.83 -13.14
C CYS A 131 19.83 -15.19 -12.04
N PHE A 132 19.37 -15.27 -10.81
CA PHE A 132 20.14 -14.81 -9.66
C PHE A 132 20.12 -15.86 -8.55
N PRO A 133 21.29 -16.14 -7.92
CA PRO A 133 21.33 -17.09 -6.84
C PRO A 133 20.66 -16.51 -5.59
N LEU A 134 19.96 -17.36 -4.83
CA LEU A 134 19.31 -16.99 -3.58
C LEU A 134 20.31 -17.05 -2.42
N GLU A 135 21.34 -16.22 -2.51
CA GLU A 135 22.46 -16.23 -1.57
C GLU A 135 22.11 -15.60 -0.22
N SER A 136 22.86 -16.03 0.80
CA SER A 136 22.89 -15.39 2.11
C SER A 136 23.69 -14.09 2.06
N CYS A 137 23.35 -13.13 2.91
CA CYS A 137 24.10 -11.90 3.08
C CYS A 137 25.19 -12.10 4.14
N TRP A 138 26.25 -11.29 4.05
CA TRP A 138 27.37 -11.31 4.98
C TRP A 138 27.55 -9.93 5.61
N ILE A 139 27.39 -9.86 6.94
CA ILE A 139 27.51 -8.61 7.70
C ILE A 139 28.48 -8.83 8.85
N ALA A 140 29.61 -8.12 8.82
CA ALA A 140 30.67 -8.23 9.84
C ALA A 140 31.07 -9.70 10.14
N GLY A 141 31.15 -10.54 9.11
CA GLY A 141 31.48 -11.97 9.24
C GLY A 141 30.32 -12.89 9.64
N LYS A 142 29.15 -12.35 10.01
CA LYS A 142 27.94 -13.14 10.29
C LYS A 142 27.17 -13.41 9.00
N LYS A 143 26.83 -14.68 8.78
CA LYS A 143 25.95 -15.11 7.69
C LYS A 143 24.49 -14.85 8.07
N ILE A 144 23.76 -14.15 7.21
CA ILE A 144 22.31 -13.90 7.33
C ILE A 144 21.61 -14.61 6.18
N GLU A 145 20.68 -15.50 6.50
CA GLU A 145 19.99 -16.28 5.47
C GLU A 145 19.13 -15.41 4.56
N HIS A 146 18.98 -15.86 3.32
CA HIS A 146 18.04 -15.24 2.38
C HIS A 146 16.64 -15.16 2.99
N SER A 147 15.95 -14.04 2.74
CA SER A 147 14.60 -13.75 3.26
C SER A 147 14.53 -13.51 4.77
N THR A 148 15.67 -13.28 5.42
CA THR A 148 15.71 -12.90 6.84
C THR A 148 15.56 -11.39 7.00
N VAL A 149 14.65 -10.99 7.88
CA VAL A 149 14.52 -9.62 8.37
C VAL A 149 15.22 -9.50 9.72
N TYR A 150 15.98 -8.43 9.90
CA TYR A 150 16.75 -8.16 11.12
C TYR A 150 16.89 -6.65 11.30
N TYR A 151 17.39 -6.24 12.47
CA TYR A 151 17.62 -4.84 12.77
C TYR A 151 19.12 -4.57 12.87
N MET A 152 19.56 -3.47 12.25
CA MET A 152 20.87 -2.88 12.48
C MET A 152 20.65 -1.56 13.21
N GLU A 153 21.04 -1.52 14.49
CA GLU A 153 20.64 -0.45 15.41
C GLU A 153 19.10 -0.40 15.49
N CYS A 154 18.49 0.71 15.07
CA CYS A 154 17.04 0.87 14.97
C CYS A 154 16.51 0.71 13.53
N ARG A 155 17.39 0.52 12.53
CA ARG A 155 17.01 0.41 11.11
C ARG A 155 16.54 -1.01 10.82
N MET A 156 15.35 -1.12 10.25
CA MET A 156 14.85 -2.39 9.72
C MET A 156 15.63 -2.74 8.46
N CYS A 157 16.15 -3.96 8.39
CA CYS A 157 16.93 -4.49 7.26
C CYS A 157 16.39 -5.84 6.80
N SER A 158 16.57 -6.15 5.51
CA SER A 158 16.24 -7.44 4.92
C SER A 158 17.38 -7.95 4.05
N CYS A 159 17.67 -9.24 4.17
CA CYS A 159 18.59 -9.94 3.27
C CYS A 159 17.82 -10.60 2.14
N TYR A 160 18.02 -10.15 0.90
CA TYR A 160 17.34 -10.71 -0.27
C TYR A 160 18.32 -10.99 -1.41
N ALA A 161 18.51 -12.27 -1.76
CA ALA A 161 19.40 -12.73 -2.83
C ALA A 161 20.83 -12.11 -2.74
N GLY A 162 21.46 -12.26 -1.57
CA GLY A 162 22.80 -11.74 -1.28
C GLY A 162 22.89 -10.23 -1.04
N GLU A 163 21.78 -9.50 -1.14
CA GLU A 163 21.74 -8.05 -0.94
C GLU A 163 21.11 -7.67 0.39
N THR A 164 21.74 -6.73 1.09
CA THR A 164 21.20 -6.09 2.29
C THR A 164 20.53 -4.77 1.93
N THR A 165 19.25 -4.64 2.26
CA THR A 165 18.49 -3.40 2.10
C THR A 165 17.95 -2.98 3.46
N CYS A 166 18.20 -1.73 3.87
CA CYS A 166 17.78 -1.18 5.15
C CYS A 166 16.99 0.12 4.96
N SER A 167 16.04 0.40 5.85
CA SER A 167 15.40 1.72 5.97
C SER A 167 16.43 2.79 6.30
N LYS A 168 16.25 4.04 5.86
CA LYS A 168 17.13 5.16 6.24
C LYS A 168 16.74 5.84 7.55
N LYS A 169 16.14 5.10 8.51
CA LYS A 169 15.78 5.63 9.83
C LYS A 169 17.01 6.15 10.57
N GLN A 170 16.90 7.37 11.10
CA GLN A 170 17.93 7.98 11.93
C GLN A 170 17.80 7.46 13.37
N CYS A 171 18.82 6.71 13.80
CA CYS A 171 18.84 6.14 15.15
C CYS A 171 19.40 7.16 16.14
N GLU A 172 18.68 7.39 17.23
CA GLU A 172 19.15 8.24 18.32
C GLU A 172 20.33 7.54 19.01
N MET A 173 21.53 8.08 18.82
CA MET A 173 22.77 7.54 19.38
C MET A 173 23.12 8.32 20.65
N SER A 174 22.24 8.34 21.65
CA SER A 174 22.46 9.07 22.89
C SER A 174 22.67 8.12 24.06
N ALA A 175 23.83 8.22 24.73
CA ALA A 175 23.99 7.69 26.08
C ALA A 175 23.01 8.41 27.04
N PRO A 176 22.49 7.75 28.09
CA PRO A 176 21.53 8.38 28.99
C PRO A 176 22.12 9.66 29.59
N GLY A 177 21.49 10.80 29.28
CA GLY A 177 21.87 12.13 29.79
C GLY A 177 22.63 13.07 28.83
N MET A 178 22.97 12.64 27.61
CA MET A 178 23.60 13.51 26.60
C MET A 178 22.68 13.68 25.38
N ARG A 179 22.05 14.85 25.22
CA ARG A 179 21.25 15.16 24.03
C ARG A 179 22.18 15.55 22.89
N ASP A 180 22.13 14.81 21.78
CA ASP A 180 22.80 15.23 20.56
C ASP A 180 22.00 16.36 19.90
N HIS A 181 22.54 17.58 19.96
CA HIS A 181 21.93 18.77 19.34
C HIS A 181 21.83 18.68 17.81
N SER A 182 22.47 17.70 17.17
CA SER A 182 22.41 17.45 15.73
C SER A 182 21.32 16.46 15.31
N TYR A 183 20.65 15.79 16.26
CA TYR A 183 19.58 14.84 15.95
C TYR A 183 18.30 15.56 15.53
N THR A 184 17.99 15.53 14.24
CA THR A 184 16.77 16.13 13.69
C THR A 184 15.64 15.12 13.52
N SER A 185 15.83 13.84 13.87
CA SER A 185 14.98 12.68 13.53
C SER A 185 14.79 12.40 12.03
N LEU A 186 15.10 13.36 11.16
CA LEU A 186 15.07 13.20 9.72
C LEU A 186 16.35 12.50 9.22
N PRO A 187 16.27 11.75 8.10
CA PRO A 187 17.42 11.07 7.51
C PRO A 187 18.61 12.01 7.26
N CYS A 188 19.82 11.50 7.51
CA CYS A 188 21.09 12.22 7.35
C CYS A 188 21.19 13.53 8.17
N ASN A 189 20.44 13.65 9.28
CA ASN A 189 20.34 14.88 10.08
C ASN A 189 19.94 16.11 9.25
N CYS A 190 19.11 15.91 8.22
CA CYS A 190 18.62 17.01 7.40
C CYS A 190 17.71 17.94 8.21
N PRO A 191 17.72 19.26 7.92
CA PRO A 191 16.87 20.20 8.61
C PRO A 191 15.40 20.08 8.14
N PRO A 192 14.41 20.42 9.00
CA PRO A 192 12.99 20.31 8.69
C PRO A 192 12.46 21.52 7.89
N HIS A 193 13.24 22.04 6.95
CA HIS A 193 12.78 23.13 6.07
C HIS A 193 11.99 22.55 4.89
N PHE A 194 10.89 23.21 4.52
CA PHE A 194 10.09 22.83 3.37
C PHE A 194 10.42 23.71 2.16
N VAL A 195 11.39 23.27 1.37
CA VAL A 195 11.82 23.89 0.10
C VAL A 195 11.86 22.76 -0.94
N PRO A 196 10.69 22.34 -1.46
CA PRO A 196 10.55 21.05 -2.10
C PRO A 196 11.34 20.95 -3.40
N VAL A 197 11.73 19.72 -3.73
CA VAL A 197 12.34 19.38 -5.01
C VAL A 197 11.63 18.19 -5.64
N CYS A 198 11.51 18.21 -6.97
CA CYS A 198 10.93 17.14 -7.76
C CYS A 198 12.03 16.31 -8.39
N ALA A 199 12.16 15.05 -7.97
CA ALA A 199 13.09 14.12 -8.56
C ALA A 199 12.62 13.67 -9.95
N ARG A 200 13.56 13.29 -10.82
CA ARG A 200 13.27 12.71 -12.14
C ARG A 200 12.52 11.37 -12.09
N THR A 201 12.39 10.79 -10.90
CA THR A 201 11.54 9.63 -10.60
C THR A 201 10.07 10.00 -10.38
N GLY A 202 9.73 11.30 -10.37
CA GLY A 202 8.39 11.80 -10.04
C GLY A 202 8.08 11.84 -8.55
N GLN A 203 9.06 11.60 -7.67
CA GLN A 203 8.94 11.75 -6.22
C GLN A 203 9.26 13.18 -5.79
N THR A 204 8.39 13.76 -4.96
CA THR A 204 8.66 15.02 -4.28
C THR A 204 9.43 14.76 -2.99
N TYR A 205 10.52 15.49 -2.78
CA TYR A 205 11.24 15.54 -1.51
C TYR A 205 10.99 16.88 -0.84
N PRO A 206 10.80 16.94 0.50
CA PRO A 206 10.54 18.20 1.20
C PRO A 206 11.68 19.22 1.09
N ASN A 207 12.92 18.76 0.90
CA ASN A 207 14.06 19.61 0.58
C ASN A 207 15.18 18.86 -0.15
N SER A 208 16.15 19.61 -0.67
CA SER A 208 17.31 19.08 -1.39
C SER A 208 18.24 18.22 -0.53
N CYS A 209 18.33 18.47 0.78
CA CYS A 209 19.10 17.63 1.70
C CYS A 209 18.52 16.22 1.75
N LEU A 210 17.20 16.09 1.90
CA LEU A 210 16.51 14.80 1.92
C LEU A 210 16.61 14.07 0.58
N ALA A 211 16.53 14.79 -0.54
CA ALA A 211 16.78 14.22 -1.87
C ALA A 211 18.20 13.63 -1.99
N LYS A 212 19.22 14.38 -1.55
CA LYS A 212 20.61 13.91 -1.52
C LYS A 212 20.81 12.73 -0.57
N CYS A 213 20.15 12.76 0.59
CA CYS A 213 20.14 11.65 1.53
C CYS A 213 19.52 10.38 0.91
N ALA A 214 18.59 10.52 -0.03
CA ALA A 214 18.05 9.42 -0.82
C ALA A 214 18.95 8.99 -2.01
N ASN A 215 20.22 9.40 -2.04
CA ASN A 215 21.22 9.11 -3.08
C ASN A 215 20.92 9.78 -4.45
N LEU A 216 20.24 10.92 -4.45
CA LEU A 216 20.07 11.75 -5.64
C LEU A 216 21.17 12.81 -5.75
N ASN A 217 21.63 13.09 -6.97
CA ASN A 217 22.53 14.20 -7.25
C ASN A 217 21.76 15.45 -7.70
N ASP A 218 22.43 16.59 -7.81
CA ASP A 218 21.79 17.84 -8.24
C ASP A 218 21.19 17.77 -9.66
N ALA A 219 21.67 16.87 -10.52
CA ALA A 219 21.10 16.63 -11.84
C ALA A 219 19.85 15.71 -11.83
N ASP A 220 19.57 15.07 -10.70
CA ASP A 220 18.46 14.12 -10.55
C ASP A 220 17.15 14.79 -10.10
N PHE A 221 17.15 16.08 -9.75
CA PHE A 221 15.95 16.81 -9.30
C PHE A 221 15.94 18.28 -9.72
N VAL A 222 14.77 18.90 -9.66
CA VAL A 222 14.55 20.34 -9.88
C VAL A 222 13.78 20.95 -8.72
N PHE A 223 13.85 22.27 -8.52
CA PHE A 223 13.09 22.95 -7.45
C PHE A 223 11.58 22.94 -7.73
N GLY A 224 10.80 22.84 -6.66
CA GLY A 224 9.35 22.72 -6.67
C GLY A 224 8.86 21.29 -6.46
N THR A 225 7.57 21.11 -6.16
CA THR A 225 6.94 19.79 -6.05
C THR A 225 6.67 19.19 -7.42
N CYS A 226 6.64 17.85 -7.54
CA CYS A 226 6.27 17.19 -8.79
C CYS A 226 4.81 17.44 -9.20
N GLU A 227 3.92 17.69 -8.23
CA GLU A 227 2.52 18.02 -8.54
C GLU A 227 2.37 19.43 -9.13
N ALA A 228 3.22 20.39 -8.77
CA ALA A 228 3.18 21.73 -9.36
C ALA A 228 3.78 21.79 -10.78
N SER A 229 4.61 20.82 -11.17
CA SER A 229 5.22 20.77 -12.49
C SER A 229 4.19 20.32 -13.53
N ASP A 230 4.01 21.12 -14.58
CA ASP A 230 3.20 20.75 -15.75
C ASP A 230 4.06 20.01 -16.78
N PRO A 231 3.87 18.68 -16.97
CA PRO A 231 4.64 17.90 -17.93
C PRO A 231 4.26 18.21 -19.39
N CYS A 232 3.13 18.89 -19.65
CA CYS A 232 2.65 19.22 -20.99
C CYS A 232 3.06 20.63 -21.47
N LYS A 233 3.69 21.43 -20.61
CA LYS A 233 4.03 22.85 -20.88
C LYS A 233 4.84 23.10 -22.16
N ASN A 234 5.70 22.16 -22.55
CA ASN A 234 6.58 22.29 -23.72
C ASN A 234 6.10 21.49 -24.93
N ASP A 235 4.79 21.21 -25.02
CA ASP A 235 4.15 20.47 -26.11
C ASP A 235 4.92 19.20 -26.51
N PRO A 236 5.11 18.24 -25.59
CA PRO A 236 6.00 17.10 -25.81
C PRO A 236 5.41 16.01 -26.74
N CYS A 237 4.21 16.23 -27.27
CA CYS A 237 3.49 15.31 -28.15
C CYS A 237 3.59 15.77 -29.61
N ASN A 238 3.29 14.88 -30.56
CA ASN A 238 3.36 15.21 -31.99
C ASN A 238 2.12 15.99 -32.46
N ASP A 239 2.19 16.53 -33.67
CA ASP A 239 1.04 17.12 -34.35
C ASP A 239 -0.15 16.16 -34.42
N GLY A 240 -1.31 16.61 -33.92
CA GLY A 240 -2.54 15.81 -33.86
C GLY A 240 -2.70 14.93 -32.62
N GLU A 241 -1.76 14.99 -31.68
CA GLU A 241 -1.85 14.38 -30.36
C GLU A 241 -2.13 15.44 -29.29
N VAL A 242 -2.93 15.08 -28.30
CA VAL A 242 -3.19 15.89 -27.10
C VAL A 242 -2.34 15.36 -25.95
N CYS A 243 -1.56 16.25 -25.33
CA CYS A 243 -0.81 15.92 -24.12
C CYS A 243 -1.74 15.90 -22.91
N VAL A 244 -1.71 14.80 -22.15
CA VAL A 244 -2.43 14.67 -20.88
C VAL A 244 -1.44 14.36 -19.76
N PRO A 245 -1.44 15.12 -18.65
CA PRO A 245 -0.61 14.82 -17.49
C PRO A 245 -0.91 13.44 -16.90
N ALA A 246 0.12 12.64 -16.64
CA ALA A 246 0.07 11.27 -16.12
C ALA A 246 1.11 11.07 -15.01
N LYS A 247 0.99 11.88 -13.94
CA LYS A 247 1.98 11.97 -12.87
C LYS A 247 2.12 10.66 -12.07
N LYS A 248 3.35 10.18 -11.88
CA LYS A 248 3.63 8.91 -11.20
C LYS A 248 5.01 8.87 -10.55
N VAL A 249 5.13 8.04 -9.52
CA VAL A 249 6.42 7.76 -8.84
C VAL A 249 7.01 6.45 -9.36
N CYS A 250 8.15 6.54 -10.03
CA CYS A 250 8.98 5.42 -10.42
C CYS A 250 9.94 5.04 -9.28
N LEU A 251 10.08 3.76 -8.98
CA LEU A 251 10.82 3.28 -7.81
C LEU A 251 12.33 3.08 -8.05
N SER A 252 12.82 3.41 -9.25
CA SER A 252 14.24 3.37 -9.61
C SER A 252 14.58 4.42 -10.66
N LEU A 253 15.78 5.00 -10.55
CA LEU A 253 16.37 5.88 -11.57
C LEU A 253 16.59 5.17 -12.91
N LEU A 254 16.67 3.83 -12.92
CA LEU A 254 16.78 3.07 -14.15
C LEU A 254 15.51 3.23 -15.01
N HIS A 255 14.37 3.58 -14.42
CA HIS A 255 13.12 3.95 -15.12
C HIS A 255 13.25 5.33 -15.77
N SER A 256 14.19 5.48 -16.71
CA SER A 256 14.48 6.70 -17.44
C SER A 256 14.02 6.58 -18.92
N PRO A 257 13.22 7.53 -19.44
CA PRO A 257 12.53 8.58 -18.69
C PRO A 257 11.38 8.01 -17.83
N CYS A 258 11.16 8.58 -16.64
CA CYS A 258 9.97 8.29 -15.84
C CYS A 258 8.82 9.15 -16.39
N GLN A 259 8.20 8.65 -17.45
CA GLN A 259 7.23 9.38 -18.28
C GLN A 259 6.06 9.96 -17.45
N GLN A 260 5.96 11.30 -17.31
CA GLN A 260 4.94 11.99 -16.48
C GLN A 260 3.71 12.48 -17.26
N PHE A 261 3.60 12.17 -18.55
CA PHE A 261 2.47 12.52 -19.42
C PHE A 261 2.19 11.38 -20.40
N GLN A 262 1.03 11.41 -21.03
CA GLN A 262 0.72 10.54 -22.16
C GLN A 262 0.18 11.37 -23.33
N CYS A 263 0.52 10.97 -24.54
CA CYS A 263 0.02 11.58 -25.77
C CYS A 263 -1.16 10.75 -26.28
N VAL A 264 -2.30 11.40 -26.48
CA VAL A 264 -3.53 10.78 -26.98
C VAL A 264 -3.80 11.29 -28.38
N SER A 265 -3.80 10.39 -29.37
CA SER A 265 -4.08 10.75 -30.77
C SER A 265 -5.58 10.93 -30.98
N MET A 266 -5.97 12.06 -31.58
CA MET A 266 -7.38 12.34 -31.94
C MET A 266 -7.89 11.47 -33.10
N ARG A 267 -7.01 10.69 -33.74
CA ARG A 267 -7.33 9.80 -34.85
C ARG A 267 -7.65 8.38 -34.40
N ASP A 268 -7.34 8.05 -33.14
CA ASP A 268 -7.47 6.69 -32.64
C ASP A 268 -8.93 6.39 -32.28
N ASN A 269 -9.32 5.11 -32.40
CA ASN A 269 -10.63 4.67 -31.96
C ASN A 269 -10.59 4.34 -30.46
N CYS A 270 -11.26 5.15 -29.65
CA CYS A 270 -11.26 4.99 -28.18
C CYS A 270 -11.79 3.63 -27.69
N ARG A 271 -12.53 2.87 -28.51
CA ARG A 271 -12.95 1.50 -28.18
C ARG A 271 -11.80 0.49 -28.08
N ASN A 272 -10.66 0.81 -28.68
CA ASN A 272 -9.46 -0.04 -28.63
C ASN A 272 -8.60 0.25 -27.39
N PHE A 273 -8.90 1.31 -26.64
CA PHE A 273 -8.19 1.63 -25.40
C PHE A 273 -8.67 0.72 -24.26
N PRO A 274 -7.79 0.35 -23.33
CA PRO A 274 -8.18 -0.34 -22.10
C PRO A 274 -9.26 0.44 -21.32
N ASP A 275 -10.18 -0.27 -20.66
CA ASP A 275 -11.16 0.32 -19.73
C ASP A 275 -10.44 0.74 -18.43
N GLU A 276 -9.80 1.90 -18.50
CA GLU A 276 -9.08 2.56 -17.40
C GLU A 276 -9.79 3.88 -17.08
N PRO A 277 -10.76 3.87 -16.16
CA PRO A 277 -11.67 4.98 -15.98
C PRO A 277 -10.94 6.26 -15.55
N VAL A 278 -11.48 7.40 -15.96
CA VAL A 278 -10.99 8.73 -15.56
C VAL A 278 -12.15 9.61 -15.13
N CYS A 279 -11.86 10.56 -14.25
CA CYS A 279 -12.82 11.58 -13.81
C CYS A 279 -12.41 12.94 -14.36
N SER A 280 -13.35 13.64 -14.99
CA SER A 280 -13.17 15.02 -15.42
C SER A 280 -13.47 16.01 -14.29
N THR A 281 -12.98 17.24 -14.43
CA THR A 281 -13.21 18.33 -13.47
C THR A 281 -14.69 18.69 -13.31
N ASP A 282 -15.51 18.41 -14.32
CA ASP A 282 -16.96 18.62 -14.32
C ASP A 282 -17.76 17.40 -13.81
N ARG A 283 -17.08 16.43 -13.17
CA ARG A 283 -17.68 15.27 -12.47
C ARG A 283 -18.22 14.18 -13.39
N HIS A 284 -17.82 14.16 -14.66
CA HIS A 284 -18.22 13.11 -15.58
C HIS A 284 -17.21 11.97 -15.57
N HIS A 285 -17.75 10.75 -15.55
CA HIS A 285 -17.00 9.51 -15.62
C HIS A 285 -16.83 9.10 -17.08
N TYR A 286 -15.59 8.81 -17.48
CA TYR A 286 -15.25 8.27 -18.80
C TYR A 286 -14.62 6.89 -18.66
N HIS A 287 -14.77 6.02 -19.67
CA HIS A 287 -14.19 4.67 -19.63
C HIS A 287 -12.68 4.69 -19.74
N ASN A 288 -12.14 5.67 -20.47
CA ASN A 288 -10.72 5.84 -20.64
C ASN A 288 -10.38 7.30 -21.00
N ILE A 289 -9.09 7.60 -21.02
CA ILE A 289 -8.62 8.95 -21.34
C ILE A 289 -8.94 9.38 -22.78
N CYS A 290 -8.97 8.44 -23.74
CA CYS A 290 -9.24 8.76 -25.13
C CYS A 290 -10.64 9.38 -25.26
N GLU A 291 -11.65 8.79 -24.62
CA GLU A 291 -13.00 9.34 -24.60
C GLU A 291 -13.05 10.75 -23.98
N LEU A 292 -12.39 10.95 -22.83
CA LEU A 292 -12.34 12.24 -22.15
C LEU A 292 -11.76 13.34 -23.07
N VAL A 293 -10.67 13.02 -23.78
CA VAL A 293 -9.99 13.94 -24.69
C VAL A 293 -10.83 14.23 -25.93
N HIS A 294 -11.47 13.21 -26.53
CA HIS A 294 -12.34 13.37 -27.69
C HIS A 294 -13.57 14.24 -27.40
N GLU A 295 -14.07 14.20 -26.16
CA GLU A 295 -15.18 15.04 -25.67
C GLU A 295 -14.72 16.45 -25.23
N GLY A 296 -13.42 16.78 -25.39
CA GLY A 296 -12.88 18.09 -25.07
C GLY A 296 -12.94 18.45 -23.59
N LYS A 297 -12.96 17.44 -22.70
CA LYS A 297 -13.00 17.66 -21.25
C LYS A 297 -11.60 17.70 -20.64
N THR A 298 -11.52 18.33 -19.46
CA THR A 298 -10.29 18.42 -18.67
C THR A 298 -10.26 17.32 -17.61
N LEU A 299 -9.13 16.60 -17.55
CA LEU A 299 -8.88 15.57 -16.55
C LEU A 299 -8.77 16.20 -15.14
N ASP A 300 -9.47 15.63 -14.17
CA ASP A 300 -9.25 15.90 -12.73
C ASP A 300 -8.27 14.86 -12.16
N TYR A 301 -8.61 13.58 -12.32
CA TYR A 301 -7.73 12.47 -11.91
C TYR A 301 -8.02 11.18 -12.66
N TYR A 302 -7.03 10.29 -12.67
CA TYR A 302 -7.20 8.91 -13.12
C TYR A 302 -7.93 8.09 -12.07
N GLY A 303 -8.78 7.19 -12.53
CA GLY A 303 -9.68 6.39 -11.71
C GLY A 303 -11.14 6.82 -11.86
N PRO A 304 -12.08 6.01 -11.33
CA PRO A 304 -13.50 6.37 -11.35
C PRO A 304 -13.75 7.60 -10.48
N CYS A 305 -14.74 8.41 -10.85
CA CYS A 305 -15.15 9.53 -10.00
C CYS A 305 -15.52 9.05 -8.59
N LEU A 306 -14.77 9.55 -7.61
CA LEU A 306 -14.92 9.18 -6.20
C LEU A 306 -16.13 9.90 -5.57
N ASN A 307 -16.79 9.20 -4.65
CA ASN A 307 -17.83 9.74 -3.78
C ASN A 307 -17.35 9.68 -2.33
N GLY A 308 -17.90 10.54 -1.45
CA GLY A 308 -17.50 10.59 -0.04
C GLY A 308 -16.17 11.29 0.21
N CYS A 309 -15.72 12.15 -0.71
CA CYS A 309 -14.57 13.04 -0.57
C CYS A 309 -14.95 14.46 -1.00
N ASN A 310 -14.24 15.45 -0.46
CA ASN A 310 -14.35 16.82 -0.89
C ASN A 310 -13.67 17.03 -2.25
N ARG A 311 -14.38 17.68 -3.18
CA ARG A 311 -13.93 17.94 -4.56
C ARG A 311 -13.33 19.31 -4.77
N THR A 312 -13.38 20.15 -3.74
CA THR A 312 -12.88 21.53 -3.79
C THR A 312 -12.07 21.83 -2.55
N GLY A 313 -11.12 22.73 -2.68
CA GLY A 313 -10.21 23.08 -1.60
C GLY A 313 -8.92 22.30 -1.72
N LEU A 314 -7.81 23.04 -1.74
CA LEU A 314 -6.48 22.46 -1.79
C LEU A 314 -6.25 21.63 -0.54
N VAL A 315 -5.51 20.54 -0.68
CA VAL A 315 -5.08 19.70 0.44
C VAL A 315 -3.61 19.33 0.29
N CYS A 316 -2.90 19.24 1.42
CA CYS A 316 -1.57 18.68 1.45
C CYS A 316 -1.66 17.17 1.65
N GLY A 317 -1.04 16.40 0.75
CA GLY A 317 -0.88 14.97 0.92
C GLY A 317 0.30 14.62 1.82
N VAL A 318 0.26 13.46 2.46
CA VAL A 318 1.37 12.91 3.25
C VAL A 318 2.66 12.67 2.44
N ASP A 319 2.57 12.74 1.11
CA ASP A 319 3.70 12.64 0.18
C ASP A 319 4.34 14.01 -0.14
N GLY A 320 3.90 15.08 0.51
CA GLY A 320 4.42 16.45 0.34
C GLY A 320 3.95 17.16 -0.93
N ASN A 321 2.93 16.62 -1.63
CA ASN A 321 2.31 17.27 -2.78
C ASN A 321 1.00 17.97 -2.42
N THR A 322 0.75 19.13 -3.03
CA THR A 322 -0.52 19.85 -2.91
C THR A 322 -1.48 19.41 -4.01
N TYR A 323 -2.65 18.93 -3.63
CA TYR A 323 -3.69 18.45 -4.53
C TYR A 323 -4.82 19.46 -4.68
N SER A 324 -5.50 19.42 -5.83
CA SER A 324 -6.66 20.26 -6.13
C SER A 324 -7.86 20.00 -5.20
N SER A 325 -7.95 18.78 -4.67
CA SER A 325 -9.02 18.32 -3.80
C SER A 325 -8.62 17.08 -3.01
N GLU A 326 -9.40 16.72 -1.98
CA GLU A 326 -9.26 15.45 -1.28
C GLU A 326 -9.48 14.27 -2.23
N CYS A 327 -10.46 14.36 -3.14
CA CYS A 327 -10.69 13.32 -4.14
C CYS A 327 -9.47 13.09 -5.05
N SER A 328 -8.79 14.15 -5.50
CA SER A 328 -7.62 14.00 -6.37
C SER A 328 -6.41 13.41 -5.64
N ALA A 329 -6.23 13.71 -4.34
CA ALA A 329 -5.24 13.04 -3.49
C ALA A 329 -5.56 11.54 -3.33
N TRP A 330 -6.81 11.21 -2.98
CA TRP A 330 -7.25 9.83 -2.76
C TRP A 330 -7.22 8.98 -4.02
N ALA A 331 -7.52 9.56 -5.19
CA ALA A 331 -7.41 8.88 -6.48
C ALA A 331 -5.98 8.41 -6.79
N ARG A 332 -4.97 9.07 -6.20
CA ARG A 332 -3.56 8.68 -6.26
C ARG A 332 -3.11 7.81 -5.08
N TYR A 333 -4.05 7.28 -4.29
CA TYR A 333 -3.81 6.54 -3.06
C TYR A 333 -3.08 7.35 -1.97
N VAL A 334 -3.07 8.67 -2.05
CA VAL A 334 -2.40 9.53 -1.07
C VAL A 334 -3.38 9.89 0.05
N GLN A 335 -2.95 9.71 1.29
CA GLN A 335 -3.70 10.18 2.46
C GLN A 335 -3.55 11.69 2.59
N VAL A 336 -4.63 12.41 2.89
CA VAL A 336 -4.57 13.83 3.21
C VAL A 336 -3.92 14.01 4.58
N ASP A 337 -2.92 14.89 4.64
CA ASP A 337 -2.26 15.31 5.87
C ASP A 337 -3.06 16.45 6.52
N TYR A 338 -3.22 17.57 5.81
CA TYR A 338 -4.02 18.72 6.27
C TYR A 338 -4.63 19.53 5.11
N PRO A 339 -5.67 20.34 5.37
CA PRO A 339 -6.24 21.25 4.38
C PRO A 339 -5.28 22.38 4.02
N GLY A 340 -5.29 22.80 2.75
CA GLY A 340 -4.44 23.87 2.22
C GLY A 340 -3.22 23.38 1.45
N ILE A 341 -2.26 24.27 1.24
CA ILE A 341 -1.01 23.97 0.52
C ILE A 341 0.01 23.31 1.44
N CYS A 342 0.85 22.44 0.89
CA CYS A 342 1.98 21.91 1.65
C CYS A 342 3.00 23.01 1.97
N LYS A 343 3.33 23.16 3.25
CA LYS A 343 4.29 24.17 3.76
C LYS A 343 5.23 23.65 4.84
N ALA A 344 5.18 22.35 5.16
CA ALA A 344 5.90 21.77 6.29
C ALA A 344 6.31 20.32 6.04
N VAL A 345 7.30 19.87 6.81
CA VAL A 345 7.68 18.46 6.96
C VAL A 345 7.71 18.12 8.45
N GLY A 346 7.02 17.06 8.82
CA GLY A 346 6.97 16.59 10.21
C GLY A 346 8.27 15.88 10.62
N LEU A 347 8.64 16.03 11.90
CA LEU A 347 9.70 15.24 12.50
C LEU A 347 9.24 13.79 12.70
N ILE A 348 10.15 12.83 12.62
CA ILE A 348 9.82 11.40 12.73
C ILE A 348 9.97 10.99 14.20
N LYS A 349 8.85 10.79 14.87
CA LYS A 349 8.82 10.37 16.28
C LYS A 349 8.10 9.04 16.41
N ASP A 350 8.40 8.31 17.48
CA ASP A 350 7.76 7.01 17.74
C ASP A 350 6.33 7.16 18.30
N ARG A 351 5.95 8.35 18.79
CA ARG A 351 4.61 8.64 19.29
C ARG A 351 3.72 9.25 18.21
N PRO A 352 2.44 8.86 18.14
CA PRO A 352 1.48 9.45 17.22
C PRO A 352 0.95 10.78 17.77
N GLU A 353 1.67 11.84 17.46
CA GLU A 353 1.35 13.21 17.84
C GLU A 353 1.41 14.12 16.63
N GLN A 354 0.64 15.21 16.70
CA GLN A 354 0.74 16.29 15.73
C GLN A 354 2.16 16.85 15.71
N GLN A 355 2.74 16.91 14.51
CA GLN A 355 3.98 17.61 14.21
C GLN A 355 3.64 18.95 13.54
N CYS A 356 4.68 19.77 13.32
CA CYS A 356 4.55 21.06 12.62
C CYS A 356 3.66 22.09 13.34
N SER A 357 3.47 21.97 14.66
CA SER A 357 2.63 22.88 15.46
C SER A 357 3.05 24.35 15.37
N ASP A 358 4.33 24.62 15.09
CA ASP A 358 4.87 25.98 14.96
C ASP A 358 4.44 26.71 13.67
N LEU A 359 3.79 26.01 12.72
CA LEU A 359 3.51 26.51 11.37
C LEU A 359 2.04 26.79 11.10
N ASP A 360 1.20 26.90 12.13
CA ASP A 360 -0.24 27.15 12.02
C ASP A 360 -0.90 26.13 11.07
N ILE A 361 -0.69 24.85 11.38
CA ILE A 361 -1.27 23.71 10.67
C ILE A 361 -2.36 23.11 11.55
N GLU A 362 -3.58 23.11 11.01
CA GLU A 362 -4.73 22.49 11.65
C GLU A 362 -4.91 21.08 11.09
N CYS A 363 -4.73 20.08 11.96
CA CYS A 363 -4.92 18.70 11.59
C CYS A 363 -6.41 18.34 11.50
N PRO A 364 -6.82 17.55 10.49
CA PRO A 364 -8.16 16.99 10.46
C PRO A 364 -8.45 16.22 11.75
N PRO A 365 -9.69 16.24 12.26
CA PRO A 365 -10.05 15.46 13.42
C PRO A 365 -9.88 13.97 13.12
N LEU A 366 -9.40 13.22 14.11
CA LEU A 366 -9.33 11.76 14.01
C LEU A 366 -10.73 11.18 13.80
N THR A 367 -10.83 10.20 12.89
CA THR A 367 -12.11 9.63 12.46
C THR A 367 -12.87 8.94 13.61
N ILE A 368 -12.15 8.48 14.64
CA ILE A 368 -12.71 7.87 15.85
C ILE A 368 -12.17 8.60 17.10
N PRO A 369 -13.04 9.11 18.00
CA PRO A 369 -12.60 9.70 19.26
C PRO A 369 -11.81 8.71 20.13
N GLY A 370 -10.63 9.11 20.62
CA GLY A 370 -9.77 8.27 21.47
C GLY A 370 -8.88 7.28 20.71
N CYS A 371 -8.92 7.28 19.38
CA CYS A 371 -7.93 6.61 18.56
C CYS A 371 -6.54 7.22 18.78
N ILE A 372 -5.54 6.38 19.06
CA ILE A 372 -4.15 6.82 19.27
C ILE A 372 -3.49 7.20 17.93
N GLY A 373 -3.87 6.51 16.84
CA GLY A 373 -3.46 6.83 15.48
C GLY A 373 -1.98 6.52 15.18
N VAL A 374 -1.53 6.92 14.00
CA VAL A 374 -0.13 6.88 13.54
C VAL A 374 0.17 8.17 12.83
N THR A 375 1.28 8.84 13.15
CA THR A 375 1.79 9.97 12.37
C THR A 375 2.73 9.46 11.29
N PRO A 376 2.37 9.53 9.99
CA PRO A 376 3.24 9.03 8.93
C PRO A 376 4.59 9.77 8.90
N PRO A 377 5.71 9.09 8.60
CA PRO A 377 7.04 9.70 8.52
C PRO A 377 7.14 10.91 7.57
N GLY A 378 7.32 12.11 8.13
CA GLY A 378 7.40 13.35 7.35
C GLY A 378 6.06 14.10 7.22
N ALA A 379 4.95 13.52 7.68
CA ALA A 379 3.64 14.15 7.75
C ALA A 379 3.46 14.91 9.07
N CYS A 380 2.53 15.86 9.09
CA CYS A 380 2.24 16.66 10.28
C CYS A 380 1.13 16.03 11.15
N CYS A 381 0.18 15.32 10.57
CA CYS A 381 -1.05 14.93 11.25
C CYS A 381 -1.15 13.42 11.51
N PRO A 382 -1.61 13.01 12.71
CA PRO A 382 -1.89 11.62 13.00
C PRO A 382 -3.14 11.13 12.25
N VAL A 383 -3.15 9.84 11.88
CA VAL A 383 -4.26 9.20 11.16
C VAL A 383 -4.63 7.88 11.84
N CYS A 384 -5.93 7.60 11.97
CA CYS A 384 -6.44 6.31 12.43
C CYS A 384 -6.38 5.28 11.30
N ALA A 385 -5.42 4.36 11.38
CA ALA A 385 -5.19 3.38 10.33
C ALA A 385 -4.49 2.12 10.86
N GLY A 386 -4.72 1.01 10.18
CA GLY A 386 -3.74 -0.08 10.17
C GLY A 386 -2.52 0.36 9.37
N ALA A 387 -1.39 0.63 10.02
CA ALA A 387 -0.20 1.17 9.34
C ALA A 387 0.94 0.15 9.28
N LEU A 388 1.62 0.10 8.12
CA LEU A 388 2.77 -0.74 7.84
C LEU A 388 3.92 0.07 7.22
N ARG A 389 5.15 -0.31 7.56
CA ARG A 389 6.36 0.06 6.79
C ARG A 389 6.78 -1.12 5.93
N VAL A 390 7.08 -0.86 4.67
CA VAL A 390 7.42 -1.88 3.70
C VAL A 390 8.73 -1.53 3.01
N LEU A 391 9.72 -2.41 3.13
CA LEU A 391 10.96 -2.33 2.38
C LEU A 391 10.78 -2.98 1.01
N TYR A 392 11.30 -2.32 -0.02
CA TYR A 392 11.35 -2.86 -1.38
C TYR A 392 12.80 -2.91 -1.87
N SER A 393 13.11 -3.87 -2.74
CA SER A 393 14.44 -3.99 -3.35
C SER A 393 14.48 -3.26 -4.70
N GLN A 394 15.21 -2.15 -4.75
CA GLN A 394 15.47 -1.43 -6.00
C GLN A 394 16.18 -2.33 -7.03
N LYS A 395 17.11 -3.19 -6.60
CA LYS A 395 17.81 -4.14 -7.49
C LYS A 395 16.87 -5.14 -8.16
N GLN A 396 15.85 -5.63 -7.44
CA GLN A 396 14.83 -6.50 -8.06
C GLN A 396 13.99 -5.76 -9.09
N ILE A 397 13.73 -4.46 -8.86
CA ILE A 397 13.06 -3.59 -9.82
C ILE A 397 13.96 -3.39 -11.05
N ASP A 398 15.25 -3.11 -10.86
CA ASP A 398 16.21 -2.89 -11.95
C ASP A 398 16.37 -4.12 -12.84
N ARG A 399 16.48 -5.32 -12.24
CA ARG A 399 16.51 -6.59 -12.98
C ARG A 399 15.26 -6.80 -13.81
N ALA A 400 14.09 -6.46 -13.27
CA ALA A 400 12.84 -6.58 -14.00
C ALA A 400 12.75 -5.54 -15.14
N LEU A 401 13.16 -4.30 -14.89
CA LEU A 401 13.22 -3.24 -15.91
C LEU A 401 14.16 -3.63 -17.06
N TYR A 402 15.31 -4.25 -16.77
CA TYR A 402 16.22 -4.77 -17.79
C TYR A 402 15.55 -5.83 -18.67
N ALA A 403 14.87 -6.81 -18.05
CA ALA A 403 14.16 -7.86 -18.79
C ALA A 403 13.01 -7.31 -19.64
N LEU A 404 12.27 -6.31 -19.12
CA LEU A 404 11.19 -5.65 -19.86
C LEU A 404 11.69 -4.79 -21.03
N ARG A 405 12.92 -4.26 -20.94
CA ARG A 405 13.57 -3.49 -22.00
C ARG A 405 14.17 -4.35 -23.12
N GLY A 406 14.51 -5.61 -22.84
CA GLY A 406 15.25 -6.52 -23.73
C GLY A 406 14.63 -6.87 -25.08
N LYS A 407 13.52 -6.24 -25.49
CA LYS A 407 12.92 -6.31 -26.83
C LYS A 407 12.54 -4.95 -27.43
N ALA A 408 12.99 -3.84 -26.85
CA ALA A 408 12.79 -2.49 -27.42
C ALA A 408 13.81 -2.15 -28.53
N HIS A 409 14.35 -3.16 -29.22
CA HIS A 409 15.23 -2.98 -30.36
C HIS A 409 14.46 -3.29 -31.65
N GLY A 410 13.60 -2.34 -32.02
CA GLY A 410 12.78 -2.41 -33.23
C GLY A 410 11.47 -1.64 -33.05
N ASN A 411 11.42 -0.45 -33.65
CA ASN A 411 10.23 0.35 -33.97
C ASN A 411 9.32 0.88 -32.83
N THR A 412 9.34 2.21 -32.67
CA THR A 412 8.16 3.11 -32.66
C THR A 412 6.97 2.89 -31.73
N ASP A 413 7.02 2.07 -30.68
CA ASP A 413 5.96 2.12 -29.66
C ASP A 413 6.23 3.23 -28.64
N LYS A 414 5.72 4.43 -28.96
CA LYS A 414 5.59 5.59 -28.04
C LYS A 414 4.74 5.30 -26.79
N HIS A 415 4.14 4.11 -26.69
CA HIS A 415 3.38 3.61 -25.55
C HIS A 415 4.05 2.37 -24.94
N ASN A 416 5.18 2.56 -24.26
CA ASN A 416 5.91 1.46 -23.62
C ASN A 416 5.23 1.05 -22.30
N ASN A 417 3.98 0.57 -22.38
CA ASN A 417 3.12 0.15 -21.26
C ASN A 417 3.79 -0.90 -20.34
N LYS A 418 4.79 -1.62 -20.85
CA LYS A 418 5.58 -2.63 -20.11
C LYS A 418 6.31 -2.05 -18.90
N ILE A 419 6.85 -0.84 -19.01
CA ILE A 419 7.70 -0.22 -17.97
C ILE A 419 6.85 0.38 -16.83
N ASN A 420 5.59 0.73 -17.12
CA ASN A 420 4.64 1.29 -16.15
C ASN A 420 4.17 0.28 -15.08
N ALA A 421 4.52 -1.01 -15.23
CA ALA A 421 4.19 -2.06 -14.26
C ALA A 421 4.91 -1.91 -12.90
N LEU A 422 5.98 -1.12 -12.83
CA LEU A 422 6.84 -0.97 -11.65
C LEU A 422 6.83 0.46 -11.12
N THR A 423 5.65 0.94 -10.74
CA THR A 423 5.43 2.25 -10.12
C THR A 423 4.81 2.09 -8.73
N LEU A 424 4.93 3.11 -7.89
CA LEU A 424 4.29 3.12 -6.58
C LEU A 424 2.78 2.93 -6.67
N ASN A 425 2.12 3.61 -7.61
CA ASN A 425 0.67 3.47 -7.83
C ASN A 425 0.27 2.02 -8.16
N THR A 426 1.05 1.34 -8.99
CA THR A 426 0.81 -0.07 -9.33
C THR A 426 0.93 -0.97 -8.10
N ILE A 427 1.91 -0.72 -7.21
CA ILE A 427 2.06 -1.43 -5.94
C ILE A 427 0.86 -1.18 -5.03
N LEU A 428 0.47 0.08 -4.82
CA LEU A 428 -0.65 0.44 -3.94
C LEU A 428 -1.98 -0.13 -4.45
N LYS A 429 -2.25 -0.02 -5.77
CA LYS A 429 -3.40 -0.67 -6.41
C LYS A 429 -3.38 -2.19 -6.26
N ALA A 430 -2.20 -2.82 -6.29
CA ALA A 430 -2.08 -4.26 -6.09
C ALA A 430 -2.28 -4.68 -4.64
N LEU A 431 -1.81 -3.90 -3.66
CA LEU A 431 -2.06 -4.10 -2.24
C LEU A 431 -3.54 -3.87 -1.89
N ASP A 432 -4.19 -2.85 -2.45
CA ASP A 432 -5.62 -2.56 -2.24
C ASP A 432 -6.53 -3.72 -2.68
N ARG A 433 -6.13 -4.47 -3.72
CA ARG A 433 -6.82 -5.72 -4.13
C ARG A 433 -6.66 -6.86 -3.14
N GLN A 434 -5.62 -6.86 -2.29
CA GLN A 434 -5.43 -7.87 -1.25
C GLN A 434 -6.29 -7.58 -0.01
N VAL A 435 -6.79 -6.35 0.13
CA VAL A 435 -7.76 -5.97 1.18
C VAL A 435 -9.16 -6.45 0.79
N GLN A 436 -9.77 -7.28 1.65
CA GLN A 436 -11.04 -7.97 1.40
C GLN A 436 -12.24 -7.32 2.10
N VAL A 437 -11.99 -6.40 3.02
CA VAL A 437 -13.04 -5.60 3.68
C VAL A 437 -13.37 -4.40 2.79
N ALA A 438 -14.66 -4.17 2.54
CA ALA A 438 -15.11 -3.11 1.63
C ALA A 438 -15.00 -1.72 2.25
N GLU A 439 -15.11 -1.64 3.57
CA GLU A 439 -15.01 -0.42 4.36
C GLU A 439 -13.56 -0.01 4.62
N CYS A 440 -12.57 -0.74 4.09
CA CYS A 440 -11.16 -0.45 4.23
C CYS A 440 -10.52 -0.18 2.86
N THR A 441 -9.68 0.83 2.75
CA THR A 441 -8.91 1.13 1.54
C THR A 441 -7.43 1.34 1.87
N VAL A 442 -6.57 1.01 0.92
CA VAL A 442 -5.15 1.30 1.01
C VAL A 442 -4.88 2.75 0.63
N ARG A 443 -3.99 3.38 1.39
CA ARG A 443 -3.28 4.61 1.06
C ARG A 443 -1.79 4.37 1.26
N GLY A 444 -0.94 5.13 0.61
CA GLY A 444 0.49 5.00 0.83
C GLY A 444 1.32 5.94 0.00
N TYR A 445 2.59 6.04 0.37
CA TYR A 445 3.56 6.90 -0.29
C TYR A 445 4.98 6.37 -0.05
N LEU A 446 5.94 6.87 -0.83
CA LEU A 446 7.37 6.62 -0.63
C LEU A 446 7.91 7.69 0.33
N THR A 447 8.37 7.28 1.50
CA THR A 447 8.80 8.17 2.58
C THR A 447 10.15 8.82 2.30
N VAL A 448 10.52 9.79 3.14
CA VAL A 448 11.88 10.35 3.19
C VAL A 448 12.93 9.34 3.66
N GLU A 449 12.53 8.24 4.30
CA GLU A 449 13.41 7.15 4.75
C GLU A 449 13.64 6.07 3.67
N VAL A 450 13.16 6.31 2.44
CA VAL A 450 13.30 5.44 1.26
C VAL A 450 12.63 4.07 1.44
N ASP A 451 11.49 4.07 2.11
CA ASP A 451 10.61 2.90 2.24
C ASP A 451 9.15 3.30 1.99
N ILE A 452 8.28 2.31 1.81
CA ILE A 452 6.87 2.58 1.50
C ILE A 452 6.07 2.47 2.79
N VAL A 453 5.34 3.53 3.13
CA VAL A 453 4.32 3.46 4.17
C VAL A 453 2.99 3.13 3.53
N VAL A 454 2.33 2.11 4.09
CA VAL A 454 1.00 1.65 3.67
C VAL A 454 0.05 1.83 4.83
N LEU A 455 -0.99 2.62 4.63
CA LEU A 455 -2.07 2.86 5.57
C LEU A 455 -3.31 2.13 5.05
N VAL A 456 -3.92 1.28 5.88
CA VAL A 456 -5.24 0.71 5.63
C VAL A 456 -6.22 1.51 6.47
N VAL A 457 -6.93 2.42 5.80
CA VAL A 457 -7.83 3.40 6.44
C VAL A 457 -9.29 3.00 6.21
N PRO A 458 -10.16 3.26 7.19
CA PRO A 458 -11.60 3.10 6.99
C PRO A 458 -12.14 4.16 6.00
N ILE A 459 -13.18 3.81 5.25
CA ILE A 459 -13.88 4.73 4.35
C ILE A 459 -15.22 5.17 4.94
N GLY A 460 -15.56 6.45 4.74
CA GLY A 460 -16.86 7.03 5.16
C GLY A 460 -16.74 8.01 6.32
N ASN A 461 -17.83 8.76 6.54
CA ASN A 461 -17.85 9.88 7.51
C ASN A 461 -18.19 9.43 8.94
N GLN A 462 -18.80 8.25 9.11
CA GLN A 462 -19.14 7.68 10.42
C GLN A 462 -18.53 6.29 10.48
N VAL A 463 -17.34 6.22 11.05
CA VAL A 463 -16.59 4.98 11.17
C VAL A 463 -16.83 4.37 12.55
N SER A 464 -17.16 3.07 12.60
CA SER A 464 -17.27 2.33 13.85
C SER A 464 -15.92 1.77 14.30
N ASP A 465 -15.77 1.53 15.61
CA ASP A 465 -14.58 0.87 16.17
C ASP A 465 -14.28 -0.47 15.45
N LEU A 466 -15.33 -1.22 15.11
CA LEU A 466 -15.23 -2.50 14.39
C LEU A 466 -14.68 -2.33 12.97
N GLN A 467 -15.04 -1.25 12.26
CA GLN A 467 -14.49 -0.96 10.94
C GLN A 467 -13.00 -0.61 11.03
N LEU A 468 -12.60 0.22 11.99
CA LEU A 468 -11.19 0.54 12.21
C LEU A 468 -10.39 -0.72 12.59
N GLU A 469 -10.89 -1.52 13.52
CA GLU A 469 -10.25 -2.79 13.91
C GLU A 469 -10.12 -3.73 12.70
N SER A 470 -11.16 -3.82 11.86
CA SER A 470 -11.11 -4.61 10.62
C SER A 470 -10.02 -4.12 9.67
N CYS A 471 -9.84 -2.80 9.52
CA CYS A 471 -8.78 -2.23 8.69
C CYS A 471 -7.38 -2.49 9.28
N VAL A 472 -7.25 -2.44 10.60
CA VAL A 472 -6.03 -2.82 11.34
C VAL A 472 -5.67 -4.29 11.06
N ARG A 473 -6.62 -5.22 11.18
CA ARG A 473 -6.40 -6.64 10.88
C ARG A 473 -6.05 -6.89 9.41
N GLU A 474 -6.65 -6.13 8.49
CA GLU A 474 -6.31 -6.19 7.08
C GLU A 474 -4.87 -5.73 6.82
N ALA A 475 -4.37 -4.72 7.54
CA ALA A 475 -2.96 -4.32 7.49
C ALA A 475 -2.02 -5.43 8.01
N GLU A 476 -2.30 -6.00 9.18
CA GLU A 476 -1.52 -7.13 9.73
C GLU A 476 -1.48 -8.32 8.76
N LYS A 477 -2.61 -8.60 8.08
CA LYS A 477 -2.67 -9.62 7.02
C LYS A 477 -1.73 -9.29 5.86
N LEU A 478 -1.69 -8.05 5.37
CA LEU A 478 -0.76 -7.64 4.31
C LEU A 478 0.69 -7.83 4.75
N GLN A 479 1.02 -7.44 5.99
CA GLN A 479 2.35 -7.64 6.57
C GLN A 479 2.75 -9.11 6.55
N SER A 480 1.89 -10.00 7.03
CA SER A 480 2.14 -11.44 7.05
C SER A 480 2.32 -12.02 5.64
N LEU A 481 1.53 -11.56 4.67
CA LEU A 481 1.65 -11.99 3.27
C LEU A 481 3.00 -11.59 2.65
N ILE A 482 3.49 -10.37 2.94
CA ILE A 482 4.80 -9.89 2.46
C ILE A 482 5.92 -10.65 3.17
N GLN A 483 5.89 -10.71 4.50
CA GLN A 483 6.92 -11.32 5.33
C GLN A 483 7.10 -12.81 5.05
N ARG A 484 6.02 -13.51 4.71
CA ARG A 484 6.03 -14.95 4.38
C ARG A 484 6.24 -15.24 2.89
N PHE A 485 6.50 -14.21 2.07
CA PHE A 485 6.68 -14.35 0.62
C PHE A 485 5.53 -15.13 -0.03
N SER A 486 4.29 -14.82 0.37
CA SER A 486 3.10 -15.50 -0.14
C SER A 486 3.07 -15.49 -1.67
N PRO A 487 2.62 -16.57 -2.35
CA PRO A 487 2.44 -16.57 -3.80
C PRO A 487 1.60 -15.40 -4.31
N ARG A 488 0.67 -14.87 -3.49
CA ARG A 488 -0.12 -13.67 -3.82
C ARG A 488 0.73 -12.40 -3.98
N MET A 489 1.87 -12.34 -3.30
CA MET A 489 2.83 -11.22 -3.34
C MET A 489 3.93 -11.47 -4.38
N ILE A 490 4.61 -12.62 -4.30
CA ILE A 490 5.81 -12.86 -5.11
C ILE A 490 5.53 -13.15 -6.59
N SER A 491 4.33 -13.61 -6.93
CA SER A 491 3.98 -13.94 -8.31
C SER A 491 3.59 -12.72 -9.14
N GLU A 492 3.04 -11.66 -8.54
CA GLU A 492 2.74 -10.41 -9.25
C GLU A 492 3.99 -9.52 -9.30
N LEU A 493 4.35 -9.02 -10.48
CA LEU A 493 5.61 -8.30 -10.68
C LEU A 493 5.71 -7.04 -9.80
N SER A 494 4.61 -6.29 -9.67
CA SER A 494 4.52 -5.07 -8.85
C SER A 494 4.87 -5.35 -7.37
N LEU A 495 4.31 -6.40 -6.80
CA LEU A 495 4.45 -6.78 -5.39
C LEU A 495 5.71 -7.61 -5.10
N SER A 496 6.27 -8.28 -6.10
CA SER A 496 7.44 -9.16 -5.96
C SER A 496 8.75 -8.45 -5.59
N SER A 497 8.74 -7.12 -5.55
CA SER A 497 9.87 -6.30 -5.10
C SER A 497 9.83 -6.00 -3.60
N LEU A 498 8.70 -6.27 -2.92
CA LEU A 498 8.54 -6.07 -1.49
C LEU A 498 9.24 -7.20 -0.73
N ILE A 499 10.20 -6.85 0.13
CA ILE A 499 11.14 -7.81 0.74
C ILE A 499 11.03 -7.89 2.27
N ALA A 500 10.35 -6.95 2.91
CA ALA A 500 10.03 -6.97 4.34
C ALA A 500 8.87 -6.02 4.64
N ALA A 501 8.13 -6.32 5.70
CA ALA A 501 7.12 -5.41 6.22
C ALA A 501 7.03 -5.49 7.76
N THR A 502 6.78 -4.35 8.40
CA THR A 502 6.53 -4.24 9.84
C THR A 502 5.31 -3.39 10.12
N VAL A 503 4.58 -3.76 11.17
CA VAL A 503 3.47 -2.99 11.71
C VAL A 503 4.03 -1.80 12.49
N ILE A 504 3.42 -0.61 12.32
CA ILE A 504 3.80 0.62 13.02
C ILE A 504 2.63 1.32 13.72
N HIS A 505 1.45 0.68 13.77
CA HIS A 505 0.35 1.13 14.62
C HIS A 505 0.43 0.49 16.00
N GLU A 506 -0.11 1.16 17.02
CA GLU A 506 -0.24 0.54 18.34
C GLU A 506 -1.27 -0.60 18.27
N VAL A 507 -0.90 -1.77 18.80
CA VAL A 507 -1.78 -2.94 18.87
C VAL A 507 -2.94 -2.57 19.79
N ILE A 508 -4.17 -2.56 19.27
CA ILE A 508 -5.38 -2.47 20.10
C ILE A 508 -5.40 -3.78 20.91
N PRO A 509 -5.19 -3.77 22.23
CA PRO A 509 -5.26 -5.00 23.00
C PRO A 509 -6.69 -5.54 22.91
N ASP A 510 -6.82 -6.83 22.60
CA ASP A 510 -8.09 -7.53 22.74
C ASP A 510 -8.59 -7.26 24.16
N SER A 511 -9.79 -6.69 24.28
CA SER A 511 -10.41 -6.36 25.58
C SER A 511 -10.57 -7.57 26.52
N ALA A 512 -10.34 -8.80 26.03
CA ALA A 512 -10.23 -10.02 26.84
C ALA A 512 -8.95 -10.07 27.71
N SER A 513 -7.89 -9.34 27.33
CA SER A 513 -6.57 -9.38 28.00
C SER A 513 -6.34 -8.24 28.99
N ALA A 514 -7.11 -7.14 28.91
CA ALA A 514 -7.01 -6.01 29.85
C ALA A 514 -7.61 -6.32 31.24
N ILE A 515 -8.51 -7.30 31.34
CA ILE A 515 -9.15 -7.66 32.62
C ILE A 515 -8.25 -8.54 33.50
N ALA A 516 -7.29 -9.26 32.90
CA ALA A 516 -6.41 -10.16 33.66
C ALA A 516 -5.32 -9.43 34.47
N GLN A 517 -4.93 -8.21 34.10
CA GLN A 517 -3.87 -7.47 34.80
C GLN A 517 -4.38 -6.53 35.91
N HIS A 518 -5.65 -6.11 35.87
CA HIS A 518 -6.23 -5.24 36.90
C HIS A 518 -6.99 -5.98 38.01
N ALA A 519 -7.28 -7.27 37.86
CA ALA A 519 -7.93 -8.07 38.91
C ALA A 519 -6.98 -8.60 39.99
N LEU A 520 -5.65 -8.65 39.73
CA LEU A 520 -4.67 -9.19 40.69
C LEU A 520 -4.02 -8.14 41.60
N ALA A 521 -4.15 -6.84 41.29
CA ALA A 521 -3.56 -5.78 42.08
C ALA A 521 -4.30 -5.49 43.42
N PRO A 522 -5.65 -5.49 43.52
CA PRO A 522 -6.31 -5.16 44.78
C PRO A 522 -6.39 -6.35 45.75
N ALA A 523 -6.29 -7.60 45.26
CA ALA A 523 -6.36 -8.79 46.10
C ALA A 523 -5.08 -9.00 46.94
N LEU A 524 -3.91 -8.62 46.42
CA LEU A 524 -2.65 -8.74 47.15
C LEU A 524 -2.52 -7.69 48.28
N PHE A 525 -3.10 -6.50 48.10
CA PHE A 525 -3.06 -5.43 49.11
C PHE A 525 -4.00 -5.68 50.30
N LEU A 526 -5.09 -6.44 50.11
CA LEU A 526 -6.00 -6.80 51.21
C LEU A 526 -5.48 -7.95 52.07
N LEU A 527 -4.69 -8.87 51.51
CA LEU A 527 -4.06 -9.96 52.27
C LEU A 527 -2.90 -9.48 53.16
N LEU A 528 -2.17 -8.45 52.74
CA LEU A 528 -1.05 -7.89 53.52
C LEU A 528 -1.51 -7.02 54.72
N ARG A 529 -2.75 -6.53 54.73
CA ARG A 529 -3.32 -5.79 55.87
C ARG A 529 -3.92 -6.66 56.98
N TRP A 530 -4.10 -7.96 56.74
CA TRP A 530 -4.60 -8.91 57.73
C TRP A 530 -3.49 -9.62 58.52
N LEU A 531 -2.23 -9.39 58.15
CA LEU A 531 -1.04 -10.00 58.77
C LEU A 531 -0.10 -8.97 59.42
N SER A 532 -0.60 -7.77 59.75
CA SER A 532 0.13 -6.74 60.51
C SER A 532 -0.58 -6.41 61.81
#